data_AF-U5QBG5-F1
#
_entry.id   AF-U5QBG5-F1
#
_cell.length_a   1.000
_cell.length_b   1.000
_cell.length_c   1.000
_cell.angle_alpha   90.00
_cell.angle_beta   90.00
_cell.angle_gamma   90.00
#
_symmetry.space_group_name_H-M   'P 1'
#
loop_
_entity.id
_entity.type
_entity.pdbx_description
1 polymer ?
#
loop_
_entity_poly.entity_id
_entity_poly.type
_entity_poly.pdbx_seq_one_letter_code
_entity_poly.pdbx_strand_id
1 'polypeptide(L)'
;MASIQADDMQKQLKLNDAQVFYIDSILQHNYTAVSAEFEKMKKAGIQSPDNYMKVQKMWNEKTEDAFKKVLTEEQFIYYLKLTRRYKDYKKRMGIK
;
A
#
# COMPACT_ATOMS: atom_id res chain seq x y z
N MET A 1 7.90 -12.96 -6.11
CA MET A 1 8.59 -11.74 -5.63
C MET A 1 7.68 -10.91 -4.73
N ALA A 2 6.46 -10.53 -5.14
CA ALA A 2 5.51 -9.82 -4.26
C ALA A 2 4.89 -10.69 -3.14
N SER A 3 4.60 -11.97 -3.43
CA SER A 3 4.05 -12.94 -2.46
C SER A 3 4.96 -13.21 -1.27
N ILE A 4 6.27 -13.35 -1.51
CA ILE A 4 7.29 -13.55 -0.45
C ILE A 4 7.31 -12.37 0.52
N GLN A 5 7.03 -11.15 0.04
CA GLN A 5 7.02 -9.94 0.87
C GLN A 5 5.75 -9.82 1.72
N ALA A 6 4.59 -10.28 1.21
CA ALA A 6 3.33 -10.31 1.94
C ALA A 6 3.30 -11.40 3.02
N ASP A 7 3.81 -12.60 2.73
CA ASP A 7 3.85 -13.72 3.68
C ASP A 7 4.82 -13.45 4.86
N ASP A 8 5.95 -12.79 4.60
CA ASP A 8 6.87 -12.35 5.65
C ASP A 8 6.27 -11.21 6.49
N MET A 9 5.56 -10.27 5.86
CA MET A 9 4.82 -9.22 6.56
C MET A 9 3.73 -9.79 7.46
N GLN A 10 3.02 -10.83 7.02
CA GLN A 10 1.96 -11.48 7.77
C GLN A 10 2.49 -12.12 9.06
N LYS A 11 3.65 -12.78 9.01
CA LYS A 11 4.32 -13.34 10.18
C LYS A 11 4.86 -12.26 11.12
N GLN A 12 5.43 -11.19 10.57
CA GLN A 12 6.03 -10.12 11.38
C GLN A 12 4.98 -9.25 12.07
N LEU A 13 3.84 -9.02 11.42
CA LEU A 13 2.73 -8.23 11.97
C LEU A 13 1.79 -9.05 12.87
N LYS A 14 1.99 -10.37 12.95
CA LYS A 14 1.16 -11.30 13.74
C LYS A 14 -0.33 -11.08 13.45
N LEU A 15 -0.68 -11.04 12.17
CA LEU A 15 -2.07 -10.80 11.74
C LEU A 15 -2.95 -11.99 12.12
N ASN A 16 -4.19 -11.73 12.55
CA ASN A 16 -5.20 -12.78 12.67
C ASN A 16 -5.84 -13.10 11.30
N ASP A 17 -6.53 -14.23 11.18
CA ASP A 17 -7.07 -14.71 9.90
C ASP A 17 -8.00 -13.70 9.21
N ALA A 18 -8.79 -12.94 9.98
CA ALA A 18 -9.64 -11.89 9.44
C ALA A 18 -8.82 -10.73 8.86
N GLN A 19 -7.79 -10.27 9.58
CA GLN A 19 -6.88 -9.23 9.10
C GLN A 19 -6.14 -9.66 7.83
N VAL A 20 -5.72 -10.93 7.75
CA VAL A 20 -5.08 -11.52 6.57
C VAL A 20 -6.00 -11.44 5.37
N PHE A 21 -7.24 -11.94 5.53
CA PHE A 21 -8.24 -11.92 4.46
C PHE A 21 -8.51 -10.50 3.93
N TYR A 22 -8.66 -9.52 4.83
CA TYR A 22 -8.90 -8.14 4.42
C TYR A 22 -7.68 -7.52 3.74
N ILE A 23 -6.47 -7.76 4.25
CA ILE A 23 -5.23 -7.24 3.64
C ILE A 23 -5.05 -7.80 2.23
N ASP A 24 -5.24 -9.09 2.05
CA ASP A 24 -5.15 -9.72 0.73
C ASP A 24 -6.18 -9.12 -0.25
N SER A 25 -7.43 -9.00 0.19
CA SER A 25 -8.51 -8.38 -0.60
C SER A 25 -8.18 -6.93 -1.00
N ILE A 26 -7.64 -6.13 -0.08
CA ILE A 26 -7.23 -4.74 -0.33
C ILE A 26 -6.09 -4.70 -1.36
N LEU A 27 -5.08 -5.54 -1.19
CA LEU A 27 -3.94 -5.61 -2.10
C LEU A 27 -4.37 -6.03 -3.50
N GLN A 28 -5.20 -7.06 -3.62
CA GLN A 28 -5.70 -7.54 -4.91
C GLN A 28 -6.50 -6.46 -5.64
N HIS A 29 -7.41 -5.79 -4.92
CA HIS A 29 -8.20 -4.69 -5.48
C HIS A 29 -7.31 -3.53 -5.96
N ASN A 30 -6.42 -3.04 -5.09
CA ASN A 30 -5.59 -1.87 -5.38
C ASN A 30 -4.54 -2.16 -6.45
N TYR A 31 -3.98 -3.36 -6.51
CA TYR A 31 -3.08 -3.78 -7.57
C TYR A 31 -3.78 -3.85 -8.93
N THR A 32 -5.01 -4.34 -8.96
CA THR A 32 -5.82 -4.37 -10.18
C THR A 32 -6.13 -2.94 -10.65
N ALA A 33 -6.49 -2.07 -9.72
CA ALA A 33 -6.84 -0.69 -10.03
C ALA A 33 -5.64 0.14 -10.52
N VAL A 34 -4.45 0.01 -9.90
CA VAL A 34 -3.25 0.73 -10.37
C VAL A 34 -2.82 0.25 -11.75
N SER A 35 -2.90 -1.06 -12.00
CA SER A 35 -2.63 -1.66 -13.32
C SER A 35 -3.59 -1.12 -14.39
N ALA A 36 -4.88 -0.98 -14.06
CA ALA A 36 -5.88 -0.40 -14.96
C ALA A 36 -5.62 1.09 -15.24
N GLU A 37 -5.19 1.87 -14.25
CA GLU A 37 -4.81 3.27 -14.45
C GLU A 37 -3.56 3.42 -15.33
N PHE A 38 -2.56 2.57 -15.14
CA PHE A 38 -1.37 2.55 -15.98
C PHE A 38 -1.72 2.24 -17.45
N GLU A 39 -2.58 1.26 -17.70
CA GLU A 39 -3.05 0.95 -19.05
C GLU A 39 -3.85 2.11 -19.66
N LYS A 40 -4.68 2.79 -18.86
CA LYS A 40 -5.40 3.99 -19.31
C LYS A 40 -4.45 5.11 -19.70
N MET A 41 -3.42 5.38 -18.89
CA MET A 41 -2.40 6.39 -19.18
C MET A 41 -1.64 6.07 -20.46
N LYS A 42 -1.21 4.82 -20.62
CA LYS A 42 -0.54 4.32 -21.82
C LYS A 42 -1.38 4.54 -23.07
N LYS A 43 -2.67 4.21 -23.04
CA LYS A 43 -3.63 4.43 -24.14
C LYS A 43 -3.84 5.91 -24.45
N ALA A 44 -3.78 6.78 -23.44
CA ALA A 44 -3.89 8.22 -23.59
C ALA A 44 -2.59 8.90 -24.06
N GLY A 45 -1.52 8.12 -24.34
CA GLY A 45 -0.21 8.66 -24.72
C GLY A 45 0.57 9.30 -23.57
N ILE A 46 0.11 9.17 -22.33
CA ILE A 46 0.78 9.71 -21.15
C ILE A 46 1.80 8.68 -20.67
N GLN A 47 3.07 8.89 -21.05
CA GLN A 47 4.13 7.92 -20.78
C GLN A 47 5.29 8.45 -19.92
N SER A 48 5.17 9.65 -19.36
CA SER A 48 6.26 10.18 -18.52
C SER A 48 6.40 9.39 -17.22
N PRO A 49 7.65 9.07 -16.80
CA PRO A 49 7.91 8.37 -15.53
C PRO A 49 7.25 9.06 -14.32
N ASP A 50 7.27 10.39 -14.30
CA ASP A 50 6.67 11.18 -13.21
C ASP A 50 5.17 10.93 -13.06
N ASN A 51 4.44 10.75 -14.16
CA ASN A 51 3.00 10.52 -14.10
C ASN A 51 2.69 9.12 -13.57
N TYR A 52 3.47 8.11 -13.95
CA TYR A 52 3.35 6.76 -13.37
C TYR A 52 3.70 6.75 -11.88
N MET A 53 4.77 7.45 -11.48
CA MET A 53 5.16 7.57 -10.08
C MET A 53 4.07 8.26 -9.25
N LYS A 54 3.41 9.31 -9.77
CA LYS A 54 2.29 9.98 -9.10
C LYS A 54 1.12 9.03 -8.86
N VAL A 55 0.73 8.27 -9.87
CA VAL A 55 -0.35 7.27 -9.76
C VAL A 55 0.02 6.19 -8.76
N GLN A 56 1.24 5.65 -8.84
CA GLN A 56 1.72 4.66 -7.88
C GLN A 56 1.69 5.20 -6.45
N LYS A 57 2.14 6.44 -6.23
CA LYS A 57 2.09 7.11 -4.91
C LYS A 57 0.66 7.25 -4.39
N MET A 58 -0.28 7.64 -5.25
CA MET A 58 -1.69 7.77 -4.87
C MET A 58 -2.28 6.42 -4.41
N TRP A 59 -2.04 5.33 -5.15
CA TRP A 59 -2.54 4.00 -4.78
C TRP A 59 -1.85 3.41 -3.56
N ASN A 60 -0.58 3.75 -3.36
CA ASN A 60 0.15 3.47 -2.15
C ASN A 60 -0.49 4.12 -0.92
N GLU A 61 -0.86 5.40 -1.00
CA GLU A 61 -1.54 6.12 0.08
C GLU A 61 -2.94 5.54 0.35
N LYS A 62 -3.71 5.21 -0.70
CA LYS A 62 -5.01 4.52 -0.55
C LYS A 62 -4.88 3.16 0.15
N THR A 63 -3.80 2.43 -0.13
CA THR A 63 -3.52 1.14 0.52
C THR A 63 -3.20 1.33 2.00
N GLU A 64 -2.38 2.32 2.33
CA GLU A 64 -2.06 2.68 3.71
C GLU A 64 -3.33 3.06 4.50
N ASP A 65 -4.19 3.89 3.92
CA ASP A 65 -5.44 4.31 4.55
C ASP A 65 -6.40 3.14 4.78
N ALA A 66 -6.43 2.18 3.87
CA ALA A 66 -7.23 0.96 4.02
C ALA A 66 -6.65 0.05 5.10
N PHE A 67 -5.32 -0.13 5.13
CA PHE A 67 -4.64 -0.95 6.14
C PHE A 67 -4.83 -0.39 7.54
N LYS A 68 -4.81 0.94 7.70
CA LYS A 68 -5.05 1.59 9.00
C LYS A 68 -6.42 1.26 9.61
N LYS A 69 -7.41 0.87 8.80
CA LYS A 69 -8.75 0.47 9.28
C LYS A 69 -8.82 -0.99 9.72
N VAL A 70 -7.87 -1.81 9.29
CA VAL A 70 -7.84 -3.27 9.53
C VAL A 70 -6.82 -3.64 10.61
N LEU A 71 -5.69 -2.95 10.61
CA LEU A 71 -4.59 -3.18 11.55
C LEU A 71 -4.81 -2.43 12.86
N THR A 72 -4.24 -2.96 13.95
CA THR A 72 -4.04 -2.15 15.15
C THR A 72 -3.04 -1.03 14.88
N GLU A 73 -3.02 0.00 15.72
CA GLU A 73 -2.05 1.10 15.56
C GLU A 73 -0.61 0.59 15.58
N GLU A 74 -0.27 -0.32 16.50
CA GLU A 74 1.07 -0.91 16.59
C GLU A 74 1.45 -1.67 15.31
N GLN A 75 0.55 -2.50 14.79
CA GLN A 75 0.74 -3.24 13.55
C GLN A 75 0.91 -2.27 12.36
N PHE A 76 0.09 -1.23 12.28
CA PHE A 76 0.16 -0.25 11.21
C PHE A 76 1.48 0.56 11.25
N ILE A 77 1.92 0.99 12.43
CA ILE A 77 3.21 1.67 12.59
C ILE A 77 4.38 0.74 12.23
N TYR A 78 4.31 -0.54 12.62
CA TYR A 78 5.33 -1.51 12.25
C TYR A 78 5.39 -1.72 10.72
N TYR A 79 4.23 -1.86 10.08
CA TYR A 79 4.08 -1.92 8.62
C TYR A 79 4.74 -0.73 7.93
N LEU A 80 4.48 0.49 8.40
CA LEU A 80 5.07 1.71 7.84
C LEU A 80 6.58 1.78 8.02
N LYS A 81 7.12 1.25 9.13
CA LYS A 81 8.57 1.18 9.35
C LYS A 81 9.23 0.18 8.40
N LEU A 82 8.64 -1.00 8.25
CA LEU A 82 9.13 -2.05 7.34
C LEU A 82 9.22 -1.57 5.89
N THR A 83 8.17 -0.88 5.44
CA THR A 83 8.07 -0.35 4.07
C THR A 83 8.80 0.97 3.89
N ARG A 84 9.48 1.48 4.94
CA ARG A 84 10.21 2.77 4.99
C ARG A 84 9.32 4.01 4.76
N ARG A 85 8.01 3.87 4.89
CA ARG A 85 7.01 4.94 4.67
C ARG A 85 6.63 5.71 5.93
N TYR A 86 7.13 5.28 7.09
CA TYR A 86 6.84 5.93 8.36
C TYR A 86 7.20 7.42 8.37
N LYS A 87 8.28 7.83 7.70
CA LYS A 87 8.66 9.26 7.57
C LYS A 87 7.60 10.07 6.81
N ASP A 88 7.11 9.54 5.69
CA ASP A 88 6.10 10.20 4.87
C ASP A 88 4.77 10.28 5.63
N TYR A 89 4.39 9.20 6.32
CA TYR A 89 3.22 9.18 7.19
C TYR A 89 3.29 10.24 8.29
N LYS A 90 4.42 10.33 9.04
CA LYS A 90 4.62 11.36 10.07
C LYS A 90 4.44 12.76 9.50
N LYS A 91 5.05 13.04 8.34
CA LYS A 91 4.96 14.34 7.66
C LYS A 91 3.51 14.67 7.29
N ARG A 92 2.76 13.72 6.74
CA ARG A 92 1.34 13.92 6.37
C ARG A 92 0.44 14.14 7.60
N MET A 93 0.72 13.45 8.70
CA MET A 93 -0.07 13.56 9.94
C MET A 93 0.35 14.71 10.86
N GLY A 94 1.39 15.48 10.51
CA GLY A 94 1.90 16.57 11.36
C GLY A 94 2.56 16.08 12.66
N ILE A 95 2.99 14.83 12.72
CA ILE A 95 3.62 14.24 13.91
C ILE A 95 5.09 14.67 13.92
N LYS A 96 5.51 15.41 14.96
CA LYS A 96 6.90 15.85 15.16
C LYS A 96 7.84 14.66 15.40
#